data_AF-A0A1V5NH86-F1
#
_entry.id   AF-A0A1V5NH86-F1
#
_cell.length_a   1.000
_cell.length_b   1.000
_cell.length_c   1.000
_cell.angle_alpha   90.00
_cell.angle_beta   90.00
_cell.angle_gamma   90.00
#
_symmetry.space_group_name_H-M   'P 1'
#
loop_
_entity.id
_entity.type
_entity.pdbx_description
1 polymer ?
#
loop_
_entity_poly.entity_id
_entity_poly.type
_entity_poly.pdbx_seq_one_letter_code
_entity_poly.pdbx_strand_id
1 'polypeptide(L)'
;MNNDTNIEDLWQQEGDIIGKITSDGLDKYVKELPMYKEIFSLEDRCLRCIDEGTQGGLHLAGSGILLDMATAKRYASQAGVTGVYSHDECGAAKLYAVNEKLDPEFSDEFGIEWAKMLAENLGVPYKGHIGINAMARPSGFHTARVSYYDGTGQFDGAKLNELPNGFVINRKYLDPDYAQKELAVSLSIAFGNHGFGHKFTPSTPFLILIFATNPEELLVLTAEAKAAAAEYGSRVKIEGMLAVTS
;
A
#
# COMPACT_ATOMS: atom_id res chain seq x y z
N MET A 1 -23.31 -0.42 -7.07
CA MET A 1 -23.36 -1.40 -5.96
C MET A 1 -24.15 -0.76 -4.82
N ASN A 2 -24.90 -1.54 -4.04
CA ASN A 2 -25.78 -1.00 -2.99
C ASN A 2 -24.98 -0.26 -1.92
N ASN A 3 -25.46 0.91 -1.52
CA ASN A 3 -24.80 1.93 -0.68
C ASN A 3 -24.76 1.63 0.83
N ASP A 4 -24.94 0.38 1.26
CA ASP A 4 -24.90 0.02 2.69
C ASP A 4 -23.97 -1.17 2.93
N THR A 5 -22.74 -1.11 2.43
CA THR A 5 -21.70 -2.03 2.91
C THR A 5 -21.46 -1.73 4.38
N ASN A 6 -21.92 -2.62 5.26
CA ASN A 6 -21.75 -2.47 6.69
C ASN A 6 -20.25 -2.54 7.02
N ILE A 7 -19.70 -1.44 7.55
CA ILE A 7 -18.30 -1.33 7.97
C ILE A 7 -17.94 -2.44 8.98
N GLU A 8 -18.89 -2.87 9.80
CA GLU A 8 -18.67 -3.99 10.72
C GLU A 8 -18.42 -5.30 9.98
N ASP A 9 -19.17 -5.57 8.92
CA ASP A 9 -18.99 -6.80 8.15
C ASP A 9 -17.62 -6.82 7.47
N LEU A 10 -17.16 -5.67 6.94
CA LEU A 10 -15.81 -5.52 6.38
C LEU A 10 -14.72 -5.79 7.42
N TRP A 11 -14.89 -5.29 8.65
CA TRP A 11 -13.96 -5.56 9.74
C TRP A 11 -13.92 -7.05 10.10
N GLN A 12 -15.08 -7.70 10.17
CA GLN A 12 -15.17 -9.13 10.54
C GLN A 12 -14.64 -10.06 9.45
N GLN A 13 -14.81 -9.73 8.17
CA GLN A 13 -14.36 -10.55 7.02
C GLN A 13 -12.87 -10.93 7.11
N GLU A 14 -12.02 -10.00 7.57
CA GLU A 14 -10.59 -10.25 7.71
C GLU A 14 -10.17 -10.65 9.12
N GLY A 15 -11.10 -10.68 10.08
CA GLY A 15 -10.84 -10.95 11.50
C GLY A 15 -10.09 -12.26 11.72
N ASP A 16 -10.55 -13.32 11.07
CA ASP A 16 -9.94 -14.66 11.16
C ASP A 16 -8.53 -14.69 10.54
N ILE A 17 -8.32 -13.99 9.42
CA ILE A 17 -7.01 -13.91 8.75
C ILE A 17 -6.01 -13.17 9.64
N ILE A 18 -6.39 -11.98 10.14
CA ILE A 18 -5.56 -11.18 11.05
C ILE A 18 -5.27 -11.95 12.34
N GLY A 19 -6.26 -12.68 12.88
CA GLY A 19 -6.11 -13.52 14.06
C GLY A 19 -5.10 -14.65 13.85
N LYS A 20 -5.16 -15.35 12.71
CA LYS A 20 -4.19 -16.39 12.33
C LYS A 20 -2.79 -15.83 12.18
N ILE A 21 -2.60 -14.75 11.42
CA ILE A 21 -1.27 -14.11 11.28
C ILE A 21 -0.73 -13.68 12.65
N THR A 22 -1.59 -13.15 13.52
CA THR A 22 -1.19 -12.70 14.85
C THR A 22 -0.81 -13.88 15.78
N SER A 23 -1.48 -15.02 15.66
CA SER A 23 -1.24 -16.21 16.49
C SER A 23 -0.06 -17.04 15.99
N ASP A 24 0.00 -17.31 14.69
CA ASP A 24 0.94 -18.24 14.06
C ASP A 24 2.20 -17.56 13.52
N GLY A 25 2.16 -16.25 13.30
CA GLY A 25 3.19 -15.48 12.61
C GLY A 25 3.00 -15.48 11.09
N LEU A 26 3.45 -14.40 10.44
CA LEU A 26 3.30 -14.22 8.99
C LEU A 26 3.95 -15.36 8.18
N ASP A 27 5.17 -15.74 8.53
CA ASP A 27 5.95 -16.75 7.80
C ASP A 27 5.22 -18.10 7.74
N LYS A 28 4.70 -18.56 8.88
CA LYS A 28 3.93 -19.80 8.96
C LYS A 28 2.62 -19.68 8.18
N TYR A 29 1.86 -18.61 8.40
CA TYR A 29 0.58 -18.39 7.73
C TYR A 29 0.71 -18.43 6.20
N VAL A 30 1.63 -17.62 5.65
CA VAL A 30 1.80 -17.51 4.19
C VAL A 30 2.29 -18.81 3.59
N LYS A 31 3.24 -19.52 4.22
CA LYS A 31 3.77 -20.78 3.68
C LYS A 31 2.75 -21.93 3.66
N GLU A 32 1.69 -21.85 4.46
CA GLU A 32 0.58 -22.80 4.46
C GLU A 32 -0.45 -22.51 3.34
N LEU A 33 -0.42 -21.32 2.72
CA LEU A 33 -1.29 -20.98 1.61
C LEU A 33 -0.89 -21.73 0.33
N PRO A 34 -1.86 -22.28 -0.42
CA PRO A 34 -1.60 -22.78 -1.76
C PRO A 34 -0.97 -21.68 -2.63
N MET A 35 0.02 -22.04 -3.44
CA MET A 35 0.61 -21.13 -4.42
C MET A 35 1.23 -19.84 -3.82
N TYR A 36 1.60 -19.83 -2.53
CA TYR A 36 2.15 -18.64 -1.87
C TYR A 36 3.35 -18.00 -2.58
N LYS A 37 4.11 -18.76 -3.37
CA LYS A 37 5.25 -18.22 -4.13
C LYS A 37 4.82 -17.27 -5.25
N GLU A 38 3.60 -17.41 -5.75
CA GLU A 38 3.10 -16.61 -6.87
C GLU A 38 2.86 -15.15 -6.48
N ILE A 39 2.64 -14.86 -5.19
CA ILE A 39 2.56 -13.48 -4.69
C ILE A 39 3.89 -12.75 -4.81
N PHE A 40 5.01 -13.42 -5.13
CA PHE A 40 6.30 -12.80 -5.40
C PHE A 40 6.64 -12.83 -6.90
N SER A 41 5.62 -12.78 -7.76
CA SER A 41 5.76 -12.72 -9.21
C SER A 41 4.93 -11.57 -9.74
N LEU A 42 5.56 -10.42 -9.96
CA LEU A 42 4.87 -9.21 -10.41
C LEU A 42 4.88 -9.09 -11.94
N GLU A 43 3.77 -9.44 -12.57
CA GLU A 43 3.59 -9.34 -14.04
C GLU A 43 3.16 -7.93 -14.47
N ASP A 44 2.19 -7.35 -13.76
CA ASP A 44 1.77 -5.99 -13.99
C ASP A 44 2.80 -5.04 -13.38
N ARG A 45 3.45 -4.21 -14.21
CA ARG A 45 4.39 -3.18 -13.75
C ARG A 45 3.85 -1.78 -13.95
N CYS A 46 2.52 -1.59 -13.96
CA CYS A 46 1.94 -0.26 -13.96
C CYS A 46 2.00 0.35 -12.56
N LEU A 47 2.47 1.60 -12.50
CA LEU A 47 2.53 2.40 -11.29
C LEU A 47 1.12 2.88 -10.91
N ARG A 48 0.78 2.75 -9.62
CA ARG A 48 -0.44 3.24 -9.00
C ARG A 48 -0.18 3.73 -7.57
N CYS A 49 -1.24 4.10 -6.86
CA CYS A 49 -1.15 4.56 -5.47
C CYS A 49 -0.85 3.41 -4.52
N ILE A 50 -0.35 3.69 -3.31
CA ILE A 50 -0.28 2.70 -2.22
C ILE A 50 -1.66 2.26 -1.70
N ASP A 51 -2.73 2.96 -2.11
CA ASP A 51 -4.13 2.69 -1.75
C ASP A 51 -4.51 1.23 -2.03
N GLU A 52 -5.10 0.56 -1.04
CA GLU A 52 -5.48 -0.85 -1.10
C GLU A 52 -6.57 -1.13 -2.14
N GLY A 53 -7.31 -0.10 -2.55
CA GLY A 53 -8.28 -0.17 -3.64
C GLY A 53 -7.62 -0.29 -5.02
N THR A 54 -6.33 0.04 -5.16
CA THR A 54 -5.58 -0.04 -6.41
C THR A 54 -4.73 -1.30 -6.46
N GLN A 55 -5.36 -2.46 -6.62
CA GLN A 55 -4.70 -3.78 -6.55
C GLN A 55 -3.68 -4.03 -7.67
N GLY A 56 -2.62 -4.79 -7.36
CA GLY A 56 -1.54 -5.20 -8.29
C GLY A 56 -0.57 -4.08 -8.65
N GLY A 57 0.47 -4.37 -9.44
CA GLY A 57 1.36 -3.33 -9.94
C GLY A 57 2.49 -2.89 -9.01
N LEU A 58 3.02 -1.70 -9.30
CA LEU A 58 3.99 -1.00 -8.48
C LEU A 58 3.29 0.21 -7.84
N HIS A 59 3.73 0.60 -6.65
CA HIS A 59 3.03 1.54 -5.80
C HIS A 59 3.94 2.67 -5.34
N LEU A 60 3.44 3.89 -5.46
CA LEU A 60 3.95 5.11 -4.82
C LEU A 60 2.75 5.94 -4.40
N ALA A 61 2.80 6.64 -3.27
CA ALA A 61 1.67 7.43 -2.78
C ALA A 61 1.21 8.44 -3.85
N GLY A 62 -0.05 8.32 -4.28
CA GLY A 62 -0.62 9.11 -5.38
C GLY A 62 0.13 8.99 -6.70
N SER A 63 0.66 7.81 -7.01
CA SER A 63 1.54 7.58 -8.17
C SER A 63 2.75 8.53 -8.17
N GLY A 64 3.27 8.83 -6.98
CA GLY A 64 4.45 9.66 -6.77
C GLY A 64 4.19 11.16 -6.68
N ILE A 65 2.95 11.63 -6.57
CA ILE A 65 2.61 13.07 -6.53
C ILE A 65 3.22 13.82 -5.33
N LEU A 66 3.59 13.11 -4.27
CA LEU A 66 4.25 13.69 -3.10
C LEU A 66 5.78 13.84 -3.25
N LEU A 67 6.32 13.42 -4.39
CA LEU A 67 7.73 13.57 -4.73
C LEU A 67 7.90 14.71 -5.74
N ASP A 68 9.13 15.22 -5.86
CA ASP A 68 9.48 15.97 -7.06
C ASP A 68 9.54 15.02 -8.28
N MET A 69 9.31 15.59 -9.48
CA MET A 69 9.25 14.81 -10.73
C MET A 69 10.53 14.03 -11.02
N ALA A 70 11.71 14.56 -10.67
CA ALA A 70 12.97 13.88 -10.92
C ALA A 70 13.12 12.65 -10.03
N THR A 71 12.75 12.76 -8.76
CA THR A 71 12.74 11.64 -7.80
C THR A 71 11.69 10.59 -8.17
N ALA A 72 10.45 11.00 -8.48
CA ALA A 72 9.40 10.08 -8.92
C ALA A 72 9.81 9.31 -10.18
N LYS A 73 10.35 10.01 -11.19
CA LYS A 73 10.87 9.39 -12.42
C LYS A 73 11.99 8.41 -12.14
N ARG A 74 12.92 8.74 -11.24
CA ARG A 74 14.03 7.85 -10.86
C ARG A 74 13.50 6.53 -10.28
N TYR A 75 12.61 6.59 -9.30
CA TYR A 75 12.05 5.39 -8.68
C TYR A 75 11.23 4.55 -9.67
N ALA A 76 10.35 5.19 -10.44
CA ALA A 76 9.57 4.49 -11.46
C ALA A 76 10.45 3.84 -12.54
N SER A 77 11.53 4.50 -12.96
CA SER A 77 12.49 3.94 -13.93
C SER A 77 13.26 2.75 -13.36
N GLN A 78 13.76 2.86 -12.12
CA GLN A 78 14.45 1.76 -11.43
C GLN A 78 13.55 0.56 -11.20
N ALA A 79 12.28 0.81 -10.92
CA ALA A 79 11.27 -0.23 -10.80
C ALA A 79 10.78 -0.75 -12.17
N GLY A 80 11.27 -0.24 -13.31
CA GLY A 80 10.84 -0.73 -14.62
C GLY A 80 9.33 -0.58 -14.85
N VAL A 81 8.77 0.57 -14.47
CA VAL A 81 7.35 0.91 -14.68
C VAL A 81 7.02 0.87 -16.17
N THR A 82 5.86 0.29 -16.53
CA THR A 82 5.40 0.12 -17.92
C THR A 82 4.14 0.93 -18.26
N GLY A 83 3.60 1.65 -17.28
CA GLY A 83 2.44 2.53 -17.42
C GLY A 83 2.10 3.18 -16.09
N VAL A 84 1.28 4.23 -16.09
CA VAL A 84 0.89 4.95 -14.87
C VAL A 84 -0.62 5.10 -14.81
N TYR A 85 -1.21 4.82 -13.65
CA TYR A 85 -2.60 5.10 -13.33
C TYR A 85 -2.71 6.26 -12.33
N SER A 86 -3.85 6.93 -12.32
CA SER A 86 -4.36 7.68 -11.14
C SER A 86 -5.65 7.02 -10.65
N HIS A 87 -6.22 7.47 -9.53
CA HIS A 87 -7.49 6.93 -9.02
C HIS A 87 -8.32 8.01 -8.31
N ASP A 88 -9.63 7.77 -8.20
CA ASP A 88 -10.59 8.64 -7.48
C ASP A 88 -10.27 8.68 -5.97
N GLU A 89 -10.62 9.79 -5.32
CA GLU A 89 -10.48 10.02 -3.87
C GLU A 89 -9.04 9.84 -3.37
N CYS A 90 -8.04 10.30 -4.13
CA CYS A 90 -6.64 10.07 -3.79
C CYS A 90 -6.17 10.95 -2.62
N GLY A 91 -6.03 10.37 -1.43
CA GLY A 91 -5.54 11.08 -0.24
C GLY A 91 -4.17 11.76 -0.41
N ALA A 92 -3.26 11.16 -1.20
CA ALA A 92 -1.96 11.74 -1.52
C ALA A 92 -2.09 12.98 -2.43
N ALA A 93 -3.01 12.98 -3.39
CA ALA A 93 -3.26 14.14 -4.23
C ALA A 93 -3.92 15.28 -3.45
N LYS A 94 -4.80 14.94 -2.49
CA LYS A 94 -5.35 15.91 -1.53
C LYS A 94 -4.27 16.54 -0.66
N LEU A 95 -3.32 15.74 -0.16
CA LEU A 95 -2.18 16.24 0.61
C LEU A 95 -1.27 17.14 -0.25
N TYR A 96 -1.02 16.78 -1.51
CA TYR A 96 -0.31 17.63 -2.47
C TYR A 96 -0.99 19.00 -2.63
N ALA A 97 -2.32 19.02 -2.85
CA ALA A 97 -3.07 20.27 -2.99
C ALA A 97 -2.90 21.18 -1.77
N VAL A 98 -3.01 20.62 -0.56
CA VAL A 98 -2.81 21.37 0.69
C VAL A 98 -1.39 21.95 0.79
N ASN A 99 -0.37 21.15 0.48
CA ASN A 99 1.03 21.57 0.58
C ASN A 99 1.38 22.68 -0.42
N GLU A 100 0.85 22.60 -1.64
CA GLU A 100 1.02 23.60 -2.69
C GLU A 100 0.06 24.79 -2.56
N LYS A 101 -0.78 24.82 -1.52
CA LYS A 101 -1.80 25.86 -1.27
C LYS A 101 -2.79 26.00 -2.43
N LEU A 102 -3.11 24.88 -3.06
CA LEU A 102 -4.17 24.72 -4.06
C LEU A 102 -5.48 24.33 -3.37
N ASP A 103 -6.58 24.34 -4.14
CA ASP A 103 -7.90 23.93 -3.64
C ASP A 103 -8.01 22.39 -3.59
N PRO A 104 -8.14 21.76 -2.41
CA PRO A 104 -8.17 20.31 -2.26
C PRO A 104 -9.39 19.62 -2.90
N GLU A 105 -10.44 20.38 -3.25
CA GLU A 105 -11.61 19.85 -3.96
C GLU A 105 -11.27 19.38 -5.39
N PHE A 106 -10.16 19.89 -5.97
CA PHE A 106 -9.66 19.47 -7.29
C PHE A 106 -8.53 18.42 -7.20
N SER A 107 -8.45 17.68 -6.09
CA SER A 107 -7.36 16.75 -5.84
C SER A 107 -7.28 15.62 -6.87
N ASP A 108 -8.41 15.12 -7.36
CA ASP A 108 -8.42 14.07 -8.39
C ASP A 108 -7.91 14.60 -9.74
N GLU A 109 -8.24 15.84 -10.11
CA GLU A 109 -7.66 16.50 -11.29
C GLU A 109 -6.14 16.62 -11.18
N PHE A 110 -5.62 17.06 -10.02
CA PHE A 110 -4.16 17.12 -9.80
C PHE A 110 -3.51 15.74 -9.90
N GLY A 111 -4.16 14.70 -9.35
CA GLY A 111 -3.72 13.31 -9.48
C GLY A 111 -3.65 12.83 -10.93
N ILE A 112 -4.67 13.16 -11.73
CA ILE A 112 -4.73 12.84 -13.17
C ILE A 112 -3.63 13.57 -13.94
N GLU A 113 -3.47 14.88 -13.73
CA GLU A 113 -2.47 15.69 -14.40
C GLU A 113 -1.05 15.22 -14.05
N TRP A 114 -0.79 14.96 -12.77
CA TRP A 114 0.49 14.41 -12.31
C TRP A 114 0.81 13.07 -12.98
N ALA A 115 -0.13 12.12 -12.96
CA ALA A 115 0.07 10.81 -13.54
C ALA A 115 0.36 10.87 -15.05
N LYS A 116 -0.32 11.78 -15.78
CA LYS A 116 -0.04 12.04 -17.21
C LYS A 116 1.36 12.60 -17.41
N MET A 117 1.76 13.61 -16.64
CA MET A 117 3.10 14.20 -16.72
C MET A 117 4.19 13.18 -16.41
N LEU A 118 4.01 12.36 -15.38
CA LEU A 118 4.98 11.32 -15.02
C LEU A 118 5.09 10.26 -16.13
N ALA A 119 3.96 9.81 -16.69
CA ALA A 119 3.94 8.85 -17.80
C ALA A 119 4.69 9.39 -19.02
N GLU A 120 4.44 10.64 -19.41
CA GLU A 120 5.16 11.32 -20.49
C GLU A 120 6.67 11.39 -20.21
N ASN A 121 7.05 11.79 -18.99
CA ASN A 121 8.45 11.90 -18.59
C ASN A 121 9.18 10.55 -18.56
N LEU A 122 8.48 9.45 -18.33
CA LEU A 122 8.99 8.08 -18.38
C LEU A 122 9.01 7.49 -19.79
N GLY A 123 8.28 8.07 -20.74
CA GLY A 123 8.08 7.48 -22.07
C GLY A 123 7.19 6.24 -22.04
N VAL A 124 6.25 6.16 -21.10
CA VAL A 124 5.30 5.04 -20.94
C VAL A 124 3.86 5.57 -21.06
N PRO A 125 2.86 4.74 -21.39
CA PRO A 125 1.49 5.21 -21.49
C PRO A 125 0.89 5.56 -20.13
N TYR A 126 0.13 6.66 -20.08
CA TYR A 126 -0.89 6.85 -19.06
C TYR A 126 -2.02 5.84 -19.34
N LYS A 127 -2.24 4.92 -18.40
CA LYS A 127 -3.16 3.79 -18.57
C LYS A 127 -4.61 4.14 -18.24
N GLY A 128 -4.83 5.26 -17.54
CA GLY A 128 -6.16 5.78 -17.24
C GLY A 128 -6.33 6.18 -15.78
N HIS A 129 -7.56 6.53 -15.45
CA HIS A 129 -7.99 6.88 -14.11
C HIS A 129 -8.88 5.76 -13.58
N ILE A 130 -8.51 5.18 -12.44
CA ILE A 130 -9.28 4.14 -11.75
C ILE A 130 -10.42 4.83 -11.02
N GLY A 131 -11.61 4.79 -11.61
CA GLY A 131 -12.80 5.37 -10.99
C GLY A 131 -13.23 4.58 -9.75
N ILE A 132 -14.00 5.20 -8.86
CA ILE A 132 -14.36 4.66 -7.55
C ILE A 132 -15.11 3.33 -7.62
N ASN A 133 -15.88 3.11 -8.68
CA ASN A 133 -16.59 1.85 -8.93
C ASN A 133 -15.67 0.68 -9.35
N ALA A 134 -14.42 0.96 -9.70
CA ALA A 134 -13.39 -0.03 -10.05
C ALA A 134 -12.37 -0.24 -8.92
N MET A 135 -12.44 0.54 -7.84
CA MET A 135 -11.59 0.37 -6.66
C MET A 135 -12.01 -0.88 -5.87
N ALA A 136 -11.03 -1.61 -5.34
CA ALA A 136 -11.26 -2.79 -4.47
C ALA A 136 -11.63 -2.42 -3.03
N ARG A 137 -12.24 -1.25 -2.81
CA ARG A 137 -12.71 -0.75 -1.51
C ARG A 137 -13.97 0.11 -1.72
N PRO A 138 -14.83 0.29 -0.69
CA PRO A 138 -15.94 1.23 -0.75
C PRO A 138 -15.46 2.68 -0.92
N SER A 139 -16.35 3.52 -1.47
CA SER A 139 -16.14 4.97 -1.55
C SER A 139 -16.05 5.59 -0.14
N GLY A 140 -15.12 6.53 0.02
CA GLY A 140 -14.91 7.31 1.24
C GLY A 140 -14.31 6.53 2.41
N PHE A 141 -14.05 5.22 2.28
CA PHE A 141 -13.59 4.38 3.37
C PHE A 141 -12.52 3.37 2.95
N HIS A 142 -11.43 3.36 3.71
CA HIS A 142 -10.31 2.44 3.59
C HIS A 142 -10.53 1.22 4.49
N THR A 143 -10.46 0.04 3.89
CA THR A 143 -10.65 -1.24 4.59
C THR A 143 -9.33 -1.94 4.89
N ALA A 144 -8.19 -1.32 4.56
CA ALA A 144 -6.89 -1.88 4.86
C ALA A 144 -6.71 -2.15 6.36
N ARG A 145 -6.31 -3.40 6.68
CA ARG A 145 -5.90 -3.79 8.04
C ARG A 145 -4.41 -4.07 8.14
N VAL A 146 -3.73 -4.01 7.00
CA VAL A 146 -2.29 -4.21 6.90
C VAL A 146 -1.62 -3.17 6.00
N SER A 147 -0.32 -2.99 6.20
CA SER A 147 0.60 -2.39 5.23
C SER A 147 1.68 -3.40 4.88
N TYR A 148 1.79 -3.72 3.60
CA TYR A 148 2.84 -4.55 3.04
C TYR A 148 4.09 -3.71 2.78
N TYR A 149 5.18 -4.06 3.45
CA TYR A 149 6.48 -3.40 3.30
C TYR A 149 7.40 -4.32 2.48
N ASP A 150 7.35 -4.14 1.16
CA ASP A 150 7.90 -5.07 0.18
C ASP A 150 9.37 -4.76 -0.17
N GLY A 151 10.28 -5.50 0.45
CA GLY A 151 11.71 -5.52 0.11
C GLY A 151 12.04 -6.35 -1.14
N THR A 152 11.08 -7.09 -1.71
CA THR A 152 11.33 -7.93 -2.89
C THR A 152 11.20 -7.14 -4.19
N GLY A 153 10.30 -6.15 -4.24
CA GLY A 153 9.92 -5.43 -5.46
C GLY A 153 9.08 -6.28 -6.42
N GLN A 154 8.58 -7.42 -5.95
CA GLN A 154 7.81 -8.40 -6.72
C GLN A 154 6.52 -8.83 -6.02
N PHE A 155 6.19 -8.23 -4.86
CA PHE A 155 4.99 -8.60 -4.13
C PHE A 155 3.72 -8.16 -4.89
N ASP A 156 2.78 -9.08 -5.04
CA ASP A 156 1.45 -8.86 -5.60
C ASP A 156 0.42 -9.61 -4.74
N GLY A 157 -0.14 -8.89 -3.75
CA GLY A 157 -1.15 -9.43 -2.85
C GLY A 157 -2.47 -9.79 -3.54
N ALA A 158 -2.75 -9.22 -4.71
CA ALA A 158 -3.99 -9.47 -5.44
C ALA A 158 -4.10 -10.89 -6.01
N LYS A 159 -2.98 -11.63 -6.02
CA LYS A 159 -2.94 -13.02 -6.49
C LYS A 159 -3.55 -14.02 -5.51
N LEU A 160 -3.73 -13.67 -4.23
CA LEU A 160 -4.31 -14.55 -3.22
C LEU A 160 -5.37 -13.82 -2.39
N ASN A 161 -6.60 -14.32 -2.42
CA ASN A 161 -7.72 -13.76 -1.65
C ASN A 161 -7.60 -14.05 -0.15
N GLU A 162 -6.74 -14.99 0.23
CA GLU A 162 -6.45 -15.37 1.61
C GLU A 162 -5.50 -14.38 2.31
N LEU A 163 -4.99 -13.38 1.58
CA LEU A 163 -4.25 -12.26 2.16
C LEU A 163 -5.21 -11.12 2.53
N PRO A 164 -5.00 -10.44 3.67
CA PRO A 164 -5.82 -9.31 4.04
C PRO A 164 -5.61 -8.14 3.08
N ASN A 165 -6.64 -7.34 2.83
CA ASN A 165 -6.50 -6.14 2.03
C ASN A 165 -5.59 -5.13 2.76
N GLY A 166 -4.74 -4.45 2.00
CA GLY A 166 -3.72 -3.62 2.60
C GLY A 166 -3.03 -2.67 1.63
N PHE A 167 -2.41 -1.66 2.22
CA PHE A 167 -1.54 -0.75 1.48
C PHE A 167 -0.28 -1.48 1.04
N VAL A 168 0.27 -1.15 -0.13
CA VAL A 168 1.53 -1.75 -0.61
C VAL A 168 2.58 -0.67 -0.77
N ILE A 169 3.74 -0.88 -0.15
CA ILE A 169 4.91 0.00 -0.23
C ILE A 169 6.05 -0.80 -0.85
N ASN A 170 6.43 -0.48 -2.09
CA ASN A 170 7.53 -1.17 -2.79
C ASN A 170 8.90 -0.65 -2.32
N ARG A 171 9.21 -0.96 -1.06
CA ARG A 171 10.42 -0.53 -0.36
C ARG A 171 11.72 -0.82 -1.13
N LYS A 172 11.76 -1.89 -1.93
CA LYS A 172 12.93 -2.26 -2.76
C LYS A 172 13.53 -1.09 -3.56
N TYR A 173 12.69 -0.18 -4.06
CA TYR A 173 13.11 0.89 -4.97
C TYR A 173 13.18 2.26 -4.29
N LEU A 174 12.76 2.36 -3.04
CA LEU A 174 12.68 3.61 -2.30
C LEU A 174 13.92 3.85 -1.43
N ASP A 175 14.16 5.10 -1.06
CA ASP A 175 15.05 5.39 0.06
C ASP A 175 14.32 5.12 1.40
N PRO A 176 15.06 4.81 2.49
CA PRO A 176 14.46 4.54 3.81
C PRO A 176 13.54 5.64 4.32
N ASP A 177 13.89 6.90 4.10
CA ASP A 177 13.16 8.05 4.68
C ASP A 177 11.81 8.22 3.98
N TYR A 178 11.78 8.10 2.66
CA TYR A 178 10.53 8.18 1.91
C TYR A 178 9.62 6.98 2.16
N ALA A 179 10.16 5.76 2.22
CA ALA A 179 9.34 4.59 2.49
C ALA A 179 8.70 4.63 3.90
N GLN A 180 9.41 5.17 4.90
CA GLN A 180 8.82 5.43 6.22
C GLN A 180 7.74 6.50 6.17
N LYS A 181 7.85 7.51 5.30
CA LYS A 181 6.76 8.49 5.08
C LYS A 181 5.53 7.85 4.46
N GLU A 182 5.68 6.97 3.47
CA GLU A 182 4.54 6.23 2.90
C GLU A 182 3.89 5.31 3.95
N LEU A 183 4.70 4.65 4.78
CA LEU A 183 4.21 3.86 5.90
C LEU A 183 3.44 4.72 6.90
N ALA A 184 3.94 5.90 7.24
CA ALA A 184 3.24 6.86 8.10
C ALA A 184 1.90 7.33 7.49
N VAL A 185 1.84 7.54 6.16
CA VAL A 185 0.57 7.85 5.46
C VAL A 185 -0.42 6.69 5.62
N SER A 186 0.01 5.45 5.39
CA SER A 186 -0.86 4.27 5.54
C SER A 186 -1.42 4.13 6.96
N LEU A 187 -0.58 4.37 7.98
CA LEU A 187 -0.99 4.35 9.39
C LEU A 187 -1.96 5.50 9.70
N SER A 188 -1.67 6.71 9.21
CA SER A 188 -2.56 7.86 9.40
C SER A 188 -3.96 7.63 8.82
N ILE A 189 -4.05 6.98 7.65
CA ILE A 189 -5.32 6.60 7.04
C ILE A 189 -6.04 5.54 7.89
N ALA A 190 -5.35 4.45 8.21
CA ALA A 190 -5.93 3.32 8.96
C ALA A 190 -6.47 3.77 10.33
N PHE A 191 -5.72 4.61 11.05
CA PHE A 191 -6.08 5.10 12.38
C PHE A 191 -6.93 6.38 12.37
N GLY A 192 -7.16 6.98 11.19
CA GLY A 192 -7.95 8.19 11.00
C GLY A 192 -9.44 7.93 10.81
N ASN A 193 -10.16 8.98 10.40
CA ASN A 193 -11.63 8.94 10.18
C ASN A 193 -12.04 8.25 8.87
N HIS A 194 -11.08 7.97 8.00
CA HIS A 194 -11.30 7.30 6.72
C HIS A 194 -10.99 5.81 6.78
N GLY A 195 -10.53 5.29 7.93
CA GLY A 195 -10.27 3.87 8.16
C GLY A 195 -10.98 3.38 9.43
N PHE A 196 -10.51 2.25 9.97
CA PHE A 196 -11.12 1.63 11.15
C PHE A 196 -10.79 2.33 12.48
N GLY A 197 -9.79 3.21 12.50
CA GLY A 197 -9.56 4.14 13.61
C GLY A 197 -9.35 3.47 14.96
N HIS A 198 -10.30 3.66 15.87
CA HIS A 198 -10.25 3.15 17.25
C HIS A 198 -10.45 1.63 17.36
N LYS A 199 -10.90 0.95 16.29
CA LYS A 199 -11.07 -0.50 16.29
C LYS A 199 -9.74 -1.25 16.40
N PHE A 200 -8.63 -0.65 15.97
CA PHE A 200 -7.31 -1.23 16.19
C PHE A 200 -6.96 -1.18 17.67
N THR A 201 -6.67 -2.33 18.27
CA THR A 201 -6.31 -2.49 19.69
C THR A 201 -5.14 -3.46 19.82
N PRO A 202 -4.53 -3.61 21.01
CA PRO A 202 -3.46 -4.61 21.19
C PRO A 202 -3.87 -6.05 20.88
N SER A 203 -5.16 -6.40 21.05
CA SER A 203 -5.68 -7.74 20.71
C SER A 203 -6.14 -7.87 19.25
N THR A 204 -6.34 -6.74 18.57
CA THR A 204 -6.72 -6.67 17.14
C THR A 204 -5.89 -5.58 16.45
N PRO A 205 -4.57 -5.80 16.31
CA PRO A 205 -3.66 -4.75 15.84
C PRO A 205 -3.79 -4.51 14.34
N PHE A 206 -3.35 -3.35 13.89
CA PHE A 206 -2.97 -3.14 12.49
C PHE A 206 -1.63 -3.86 12.23
N LEU A 207 -1.49 -4.57 11.12
CA LEU A 207 -0.27 -5.32 10.85
C LEU A 207 0.62 -4.59 9.84
N ILE A 208 1.93 -4.53 10.11
CA ILE A 208 2.93 -4.24 9.09
C ILE A 208 3.57 -5.56 8.71
N LEU A 209 3.38 -6.00 7.47
CA LEU A 209 3.83 -7.28 6.96
C LEU A 209 5.04 -7.06 6.07
N ILE A 210 6.20 -7.57 6.50
CA ILE A 210 7.49 -7.34 5.85
C ILE A 210 7.87 -8.57 5.02
N PHE A 211 8.21 -8.33 3.76
CA PHE A 211 8.80 -9.34 2.88
C PHE A 211 10.24 -8.95 2.55
N ALA A 212 11.20 -9.79 2.94
CA ALA A 212 12.62 -9.55 2.69
C ALA A 212 13.23 -10.69 1.87
N THR A 213 14.30 -10.41 1.13
CA THR A 213 15.04 -11.38 0.31
C THR A 213 16.11 -12.14 1.10
N ASN A 214 16.53 -11.60 2.25
CA ASN A 214 17.55 -12.20 3.11
C ASN A 214 17.40 -11.73 4.58
N PRO A 215 18.03 -12.42 5.55
CA PRO A 215 17.92 -12.07 6.97
C PRO A 215 18.40 -10.67 7.35
N GLU A 216 19.46 -10.16 6.70
CA GLU A 216 20.01 -8.83 7.00
C GLU A 216 19.03 -7.73 6.58
N GLU A 217 18.47 -7.86 5.38
CA GLU A 217 17.41 -6.98 4.89
C GLU A 217 16.19 -7.03 5.81
N LEU A 218 15.76 -8.22 6.26
CA LEU A 218 14.64 -8.36 7.18
C LEU A 218 14.84 -7.57 8.48
N LEU A 219 16.05 -7.56 9.04
CA LEU A 219 16.37 -6.77 10.24
C LEU A 219 16.27 -5.27 9.96
N VAL A 220 16.80 -4.80 8.82
CA VAL A 220 16.74 -3.38 8.43
C VAL A 220 15.30 -2.93 8.24
N LEU A 221 14.52 -3.66 7.44
CA LEU A 221 13.12 -3.35 7.16
C LEU A 221 12.28 -3.36 8.44
N THR A 222 12.55 -4.29 9.36
CA THR A 222 11.88 -4.35 10.66
C THR A 222 12.21 -3.12 11.52
N ALA A 223 13.46 -2.65 11.50
CA ALA A 223 13.84 -1.45 12.25
C ALA A 223 13.17 -0.18 11.70
N GLU A 224 13.12 -0.02 10.38
CA GLU A 224 12.41 1.07 9.71
C GLU A 224 10.91 1.06 10.06
N ALA A 225 10.26 -0.09 9.95
CA ALA A 225 8.84 -0.24 10.28
C ALA A 225 8.56 0.08 11.76
N LYS A 226 9.44 -0.35 12.68
CA LYS A 226 9.32 -0.03 14.12
C LYS A 226 9.44 1.47 14.37
N ALA A 227 10.34 2.17 13.67
CA ALA A 227 10.51 3.60 13.81
C ALA A 227 9.25 4.35 13.37
N ALA A 228 8.70 4.02 12.20
CA ALA A 228 7.48 4.63 11.68
C ALA A 228 6.23 4.34 12.54
N ALA A 229 6.15 3.16 13.15
CA ALA A 229 5.00 2.74 13.95
C ALA A 229 5.08 3.13 15.45
N ALA A 230 6.18 3.76 15.89
CA ALA A 230 6.48 3.95 17.31
C ALA A 230 5.35 4.68 18.09
N GLU A 231 4.68 5.66 17.47
CA GLU A 231 3.60 6.43 18.10
C GLU A 231 2.31 5.61 18.35
N TYR A 232 2.12 4.51 17.63
CA TYR A 232 0.92 3.67 17.75
C TYR A 232 1.06 2.57 18.82
N GLY A 233 2.28 2.38 19.35
CA GLY A 233 2.58 1.42 20.41
C GLY A 233 2.12 -0.01 20.07
N SER A 234 1.46 -0.67 21.01
CA SER A 234 1.00 -2.05 20.84
C SER A 234 -0.22 -2.22 19.93
N ARG A 235 -0.79 -1.12 19.40
CA ARG A 235 -1.90 -1.18 18.42
C ARG A 235 -1.42 -1.53 17.01
N VAL A 236 -0.11 -1.49 16.78
CA VAL A 236 0.53 -1.98 15.55
C VAL A 236 1.39 -3.18 15.91
N LYS A 237 1.30 -4.23 15.09
CA LYS A 237 2.16 -5.41 15.19
C LYS A 237 2.95 -5.55 13.90
N ILE A 238 4.24 -5.82 14.03
CA ILE A 238 5.15 -5.98 12.90
C ILE A 238 5.49 -7.46 12.79
N GLU A 239 5.22 -8.04 11.63
CA GLU A 239 5.52 -9.43 11.30
C GLU A 239 6.35 -9.45 10.02
N GLY A 240 7.27 -10.41 9.92
CA GLY A 240 8.18 -10.45 8.79
C GLY A 240 8.53 -11.87 8.38
N MET A 241 8.77 -12.05 7.09
CA MET A 241 9.19 -13.33 6.53
C MET A 241 10.22 -13.14 5.42
N LEU A 242 10.97 -14.22 5.14
CA LEU A 242 11.82 -14.30 3.97
C LEU A 242 11.00 -14.77 2.77
N ALA A 243 10.94 -13.93 1.74
CA ALA A 243 10.33 -14.28 0.48
C ALA A 243 11.16 -15.33 -0.25
N VAL A 244 10.47 -16.28 -0.87
CA VAL A 244 11.11 -17.25 -1.76
C VAL A 244 11.10 -16.65 -3.16
N THR A 245 12.20 -16.02 -3.55
CA THR A 245 12.40 -15.56 -4.93
C THR A 245 13.01 -16.70 -5.75
N SER A 246 12.47 -16.94 -6.94
CA SER A 246 12.92 -17.97 -7.89
C SER A 246 14.18 -17.57 -8.65
#